data_AF-A0A957BFX7-F1
#
_entry.id   AF-A0A957BFX7-F1
#
_cell.length_a   1.000
_cell.length_b   1.000
_cell.length_c   1.000
_cell.angle_alpha   90.00
_cell.angle_beta   90.00
_cell.angle_gamma   90.00
#
_symmetry.space_group_name_H-M   'P 1'
#
loop_
_entity.id
_entity.type
_entity.pdbx_description
1 polymer ?
#
loop_
_entity_poly.entity_id
_entity_poly.type
_entity_poly.pdbx_seq_one_letter_code
_entity_poly.pdbx_strand_id
1 'polypeptide(L)' 'MAVSDKWEQIKGQWKQFTGSVKEYWGELTDDEIMEINGEREQLEGKIQEKYGIAREEAREQVSKWLDKHMNN' A
#
# COMPACT_ATOMS: atom_id res chain seq x y z
N MET A 1 -13.21 0.04 11.79
CA MET A 1 -12.17 0.40 12.78
C MET A 1 -11.02 -0.61 12.86
N ALA A 2 -11.11 -1.82 12.27
CA ALA A 2 -10.04 -2.84 12.35
C ALA A 2 -8.84 -2.67 11.37
N VAL A 3 -8.93 -1.77 10.39
CA VAL A 3 -7.86 -1.57 9.39
C VAL A 3 -6.72 -0.68 9.87
N SER A 4 -6.91 0.10 10.94
CA SER A 4 -5.85 0.97 11.48
C SER A 4 -4.71 0.17 12.07
N ASP A 5 -5.02 -0.85 12.88
CA ASP A 5 -4.01 -1.64 13.59
C ASP A 5 -3.08 -2.41 12.64
N LYS A 6 -3.66 -2.98 11.57
CA LYS A 6 -2.93 -3.67 10.50
C LYS A 6 -1.96 -2.73 9.77
N TRP A 7 -2.40 -1.51 9.47
CA TRP A 7 -1.58 -0.53 8.76
C TRP A 7 -0.42 -0.02 9.60
N GLU A 8 -0.62 0.20 10.90
CA GLU A 8 0.45 0.70 11.78
C GLU A 8 1.63 -0.28 11.88
N GLN A 9 1.36 -1.59 11.86
CA GLN A 9 2.42 -2.62 11.81
C GLN A 9 3.23 -2.55 10.51
N ILE A 10 2.53 -2.42 9.38
CA ILE A 10 3.15 -2.25 8.06
C ILE A 10 3.98 -0.97 8.02
N LYS A 11 3.46 0.15 8.56
CA LYS A 11 4.19 1.42 8.62
C LYS A 11 5.47 1.28 9.44
N GLY A 12 5.42 0.59 10.58
CA GLY A 12 6.60 0.31 11.41
C GLY A 12 7.66 -0.54 10.71
N GLN A 13 7.23 -1.41 9.79
CA GLN A 13 8.11 -2.29 9.01
C GLN A 13 8.13 -1.93 7.52
N TRP A 14 7.82 -0.68 7.15
CA TRP A 14 7.55 -0.30 5.76
C TRP A 14 8.67 -0.70 4.82
N LYS A 15 9.92 -0.53 5.26
CA LYS A 15 11.14 -0.90 4.54
C LYS A 15 11.24 -2.39 4.16
N GLN A 16 10.61 -3.29 4.92
CA GLN A 16 10.53 -4.72 4.58
C GLN A 16 9.39 -5.00 3.59
N PHE A 17 8.30 -4.25 3.70
CA PHE A 17 7.12 -4.41 2.85
C PHE A 17 7.23 -3.68 1.50
N THR A 18 8.16 -2.73 1.32
CA THR A 18 8.32 -1.99 0.06
C THR A 18 8.52 -2.90 -1.15
N GLY A 19 9.28 -3.99 -1.00
CA GLY A 19 9.45 -4.99 -2.06
C GLY A 19 8.12 -5.67 -2.43
N SER A 20 7.33 -6.08 -1.43
CA SER A 20 6.02 -6.68 -1.65
C SER A 20 4.98 -5.70 -2.21
N VAL A 21 5.07 -4.41 -1.86
CA VAL A 21 4.27 -3.35 -2.47
C VAL A 21 4.61 -3.24 -3.95
N LYS A 22 5.90 -3.19 -4.30
CA LYS A 22 6.35 -3.13 -5.69
C LYS A 22 5.93 -4.36 -6.51
N GLU A 23 6.01 -5.55 -5.92
CA GLU A 23 5.55 -6.77 -6.60
C GLU A 23 4.04 -6.77 -6.85
N TYR A 24 3.25 -6.22 -5.92
CA TYR A 24 1.80 -6.13 -6.08
C TYR A 24 1.39 -5.03 -7.06
N TRP A 25 2.02 -3.86 -6.96
CA TRP A 25 1.81 -2.72 -7.83
C TRP A 25 3.04 -2.50 -8.71
N GLY A 26 3.19 -3.32 -9.75
CA GLY A 26 4.32 -3.25 -10.67
C GLY A 26 4.51 -1.91 -11.41
N GLU A 27 3.49 -1.04 -11.42
CA GLU A 27 3.57 0.32 -11.97
C GLU A 27 4.24 1.33 -11.01
N LEU A 28 4.28 1.00 -9.70
CA LEU A 28 4.95 1.82 -8.69
C LEU A 28 6.45 1.52 -8.68
N THR A 29 7.23 2.59 -8.71
CA THR A 29 8.69 2.48 -8.60
C THR A 29 9.13 2.42 -7.14
N ASP A 30 10.33 1.88 -6.90
CA ASP A 30 10.94 1.84 -5.56
C ASP A 30 10.99 3.23 -4.91
N ASP A 31 11.31 4.25 -5.70
CA ASP A 31 11.41 5.64 -5.25
C ASP A 31 10.05 6.15 -4.76
N GLU A 32 8.98 5.94 -5.54
CA GLU A 32 7.62 6.34 -5.15
C GLU A 32 7.12 5.59 -3.92
N ILE A 33 7.48 4.31 -3.77
CA ILE A 33 7.14 3.52 -2.59
C ILE A 33 7.92 4.02 -1.36
N MET A 34 9.16 4.45 -1.54
CA MET A 34 9.94 5.09 -0.49
C MET A 34 9.36 6.46 -0.11
N GLU A 35 8.92 7.27 -1.07
CA GLU A 35 8.27 8.56 -0.83
C GLU A 35 6.97 8.43 -0.02
N ILE A 36 6.20 7.36 -0.27
CA ILE A 36 4.98 7.05 0.49
C ILE A 36 5.28 6.88 1.98
N ASN A 37 6.46 6.36 2.36
CA ASN A 37 6.90 6.22 3.75
C ASN A 37 5.89 5.53 4.69
N GLY A 38 5.14 4.56 4.17
CA GLY A 38 4.10 3.86 4.92
C GLY A 38 2.87 4.70 5.24
N GLU A 39 2.62 5.78 4.51
CA GLU A 39 1.39 6.56 4.58
C GLU A 39 0.32 5.96 3.66
N ARG A 40 -0.78 5.49 4.25
CA ARG A 40 -1.84 4.82 3.50
C ARG A 40 -2.45 5.71 2.43
N GLU A 41 -2.73 6.96 2.78
CA GLU A 41 -3.37 7.91 1.86
C GLU A 41 -2.46 8.25 0.69
N GLN A 42 -1.13 8.31 0.90
CA GLN A 42 -0.16 8.52 -0.17
C GLN A 42 -0.12 7.32 -1.11
N LEU A 43 -0.14 6.09 -0.58
CA LEU A 43 -0.23 4.88 -1.39
C LEU A 43 -1.52 4.87 -2.21
N GLU A 44 -2.67 5.14 -1.59
CA GLU A 44 -3.97 5.21 -2.26
C GLU A 44 -3.97 6.26 -3.37
N GLY A 45 -3.40 7.46 -3.12
CA GLY A 45 -3.27 8.53 -4.10
C GLY A 45 -2.39 8.13 -5.29
N LYS A 46 -1.20 7.58 -5.03
CA LYS A 46 -0.29 7.11 -6.08
C LYS A 46 -0.91 6.00 -6.92
N ILE A 47 -1.60 5.04 -6.31
CA ILE A 47 -2.31 3.98 -7.04
C ILE A 47 -3.42 4.59 -7.91
N GLN A 48 -4.19 5.54 -7.36
CA GLN A 48 -5.23 6.25 -8.11
C GLN A 48 -4.67 6.93 -9.36
N GLU A 49 -3.55 7.64 -9.22
CA GLU A 49 -2.89 8.36 -10.31
C GLU A 49 -2.26 7.44 -11.35
N LYS A 50 -1.58 6.37 -10.91
CA LYS A 50 -0.87 5.43 -11.80
C LYS A 50 -1.82 4.54 -12.57
N TYR A 51 -2.78 3.95 -11.87
CA TYR A 51 -3.72 2.99 -12.45
C TYR A 51 -4.96 3.66 -13.03
N GLY A 52 -5.16 4.97 -12.79
CA GLY A 52 -6.34 5.71 -13.27
C GLY A 52 -7.66 5.20 -12.68
N ILE A 53 -7.61 4.59 -11.49
CA ILE A 53 -8.76 3.97 -10.84
C ILE A 53 -9.45 4.92 -9.86
N ALA A 54 -10.64 4.57 -9.39
CA ALA A 54 -11.33 5.32 -8.35
C ALA A 54 -10.62 5.17 -6.99
N ARG A 55 -10.76 6.17 -6.11
CA ARG A 55 -10.21 6.11 -4.73
C ARG A 55 -10.73 4.90 -3.94
N GLU A 56 -11.97 4.48 -4.18
CA GLU A 56 -12.55 3.30 -3.55
C GLU A 56 -11.86 2.00 -4.00
N GLU A 57 -11.61 1.85 -5.31
CA GLU A 57 -10.84 0.74 -5.87
C GLU A 57 -9.39 0.72 -5.33
N ALA A 58 -8.73 1.88 -5.27
CA ALA A 58 -7.39 1.99 -4.68
C ALA A 58 -7.40 1.53 -3.21
N ARG A 59 -8.40 1.96 -2.45
CA ARG A 59 -8.59 1.57 -1.05
C ARG A 59 -8.80 0.07 -0.89
N GLU A 60 -9.60 -0.53 -1.77
CA GLU A 60 -9.82 -1.97 -1.79
C GLU A 60 -8.54 -2.74 -2.12
N GLN A 61 -7.77 -2.30 -3.10
CA GLN A 61 -6.49 -2.93 -3.45
C GLN A 61 -5.51 -2.90 -2.26
N VAL A 62 -5.36 -1.74 -1.62
CA VAL A 62 -4.52 -1.63 -0.41
C VAL A 62 -5.03 -2.56 0.68
N SER A 63 -6.33 -2.62 0.91
CA SER A 63 -6.92 -3.53 1.90
C SER A 63 -6.68 -5.01 1.57
N LYS A 64 -6.80 -5.41 0.30
CA LYS A 64 -6.54 -6.78 -0.16
C LYS A 64 -5.08 -7.15 -0.01
N TRP A 65 -4.18 -6.24 -0.33
CA TRP A 65 -2.74 -6.43 -0.15
C TRP A 65 -2.38 -6.62 1.33
N LEU A 66 -2.94 -5.80 2.22
CA LEU A 66 -2.77 -5.93 3.67
C LEU A 66 -3.25 -7.29 4.19
N ASP A 67 -4.42 -7.73 3.74
CA ASP A 67 -4.99 -8.99 4.19
C ASP A 67 -4.13 -10.19 3.75
N LYS A 68 -3.62 -10.15 2.51
CA LYS A 68 -2.73 -11.17 1.97
C LYS A 68 -1.42 -11.30 2.74
N HIS A 69 -0.85 -10.20 3.23
CA HIS A 69 0.46 -10.20 3.89
C HIS A 69 0.40 -10.35 5.42
N MET A 70 -0.74 -10.07 6.05
CA MET A 70 -0.89 -10.20 7.51
C MET A 70 -1.56 -11.49 7.96
N ASN A 71 -2.13 -12.28 7.06
CA ASN A 71 -2.82 -13.53 7.40
C ASN A 71 -1.95 -14.79 7.20
N ASN A 72 -0.63 -14.68 7.39
CA ASN A 72 0.33 -15.77 7.25
C ASN A 72 1.31 -15.83 8.43
#